data_AF-A0A0F3M6X7-F1
#
_entry.id   AF-A0A0F3M6X7-F1
#
_cell.length_a   1.000
_cell.length_b   1.000
_cell.length_c   1.000
_cell.angle_alpha   90.00
_cell.angle_beta   90.00
_cell.angle_gamma   90.00
#
_symmetry.space_group_name_H-M   'P 1'
#
loop_
_entity.id
_entity.type
_entity.pdbx_description
1 polymer ?
#
loop_
_entity_poly.entity_id
_entity_poly.type
_entity_poly.pdbx_seq_one_letter_code
_entity_poly.pdbx_strand_id
1 'polypeptide(L)'
;MVINIAEQVSDLTRIKDNKKISSREMIQTLYNRNKTELLLIKLFDRFHNIQTVSIKPYEKRQEIILETQQEFIPLAEYLKLPEIAIELNKYCELYAT
;
A
#
# COMPACT_ATOMS: atom_id res chain seq x y z
N MET A 1 5.83 22.12 15.94
CA MET A 1 5.74 21.73 14.53
C MET A 1 4.27 21.50 14.22
N VAL A 2 3.62 22.38 13.46
CA VAL A 2 2.22 22.18 13.09
C VAL A 2 2.19 21.13 12.00
N ILE A 3 1.64 19.96 12.30
CA ILE A 3 1.37 18.93 11.30
C ILE A 3 0.20 19.45 10.47
N ASN A 4 0.46 19.81 9.21
CA ASN A 4 -0.60 20.17 8.28
C ASN A 4 -1.27 18.88 7.78
N ILE A 5 -2.32 18.44 8.47
CA ILE A 5 -3.10 17.25 8.13
C ILE A 5 -3.60 17.34 6.68
N ALA A 6 -3.97 18.52 6.19
CA ALA A 6 -4.44 18.70 4.82
C ALA A 6 -3.36 18.34 3.79
N GLU A 7 -2.09 18.70 4.05
CA GLU A 7 -0.97 18.35 3.18
C GLU A 7 -0.70 16.84 3.20
N GLN A 8 -0.72 16.21 4.38
CA GLN A 8 -0.54 14.76 4.50
C GLN A 8 -1.65 13.98 3.80
N VAL A 9 -2.91 14.39 3.97
CA VAL A 9 -4.05 13.78 3.29
C VAL A 9 -3.92 13.95 1.78
N SER A 10 -3.49 15.12 1.31
CA SER A 10 -3.22 15.37 -0.12
C SER A 10 -2.13 14.44 -0.67
N ASP A 11 -1.00 14.30 0.03
CA ASP A 11 0.11 13.41 -0.35
C ASP A 11 -0.30 11.92 -0.35
N LEU A 12 -1.31 11.53 0.43
CA LEU A 12 -1.87 10.18 0.42
C LEU A 12 -2.83 9.93 -0.76
N THR A 13 -3.26 10.95 -1.50
CA THR A 13 -4.13 10.75 -2.67
C THR A 13 -3.30 10.23 -3.85
N ARG A 14 -3.81 9.23 -4.58
CA ARG A 14 -3.16 8.70 -5.79
C ARG A 14 -3.35 9.62 -7.00
N ILE A 15 -3.47 10.93 -6.80
CA ILE A 15 -3.77 11.89 -7.85
C ILE A 15 -2.57 12.82 -8.00
N LYS A 16 -1.99 12.84 -9.20
CA LYS A 16 -0.96 13.78 -9.60
C LYS A 16 -1.34 14.33 -10.97
N ASP A 17 -1.37 15.65 -11.11
CA ASP A 17 -1.74 16.33 -12.35
C ASP A 17 -3.06 15.80 -12.97
N ASN A 18 -4.11 15.63 -12.14
CA ASN A 18 -5.41 15.03 -12.50
C ASN A 18 -5.37 13.59 -13.04
N LYS A 19 -4.25 12.87 -12.89
CA LYS A 19 -4.12 11.46 -13.26
C LYS A 19 -3.94 10.58 -12.04
N LYS A 20 -4.55 9.39 -12.10
CA LYS A 20 -4.36 8.37 -11.07
C LYS A 20 -2.98 7.71 -11.26
N ILE A 21 -2.12 7.82 -10.27
CA ILE A 21 -0.78 7.19 -10.28
C ILE A 21 -0.83 5.75 -9.74
N SER A 22 0.18 4.94 -10.08
CA SER A 22 0.35 3.58 -9.57
C SER A 22 0.71 3.59 -8.07
N SER A 23 0.51 2.47 -7.34
CA SER A 23 1.02 2.39 -5.95
C SER A 23 2.52 2.51 -5.91
N ARG A 24 3.23 1.91 -6.88
CA ARG A 24 4.69 2.03 -7.03
C ARG A 24 5.13 3.48 -7.09
N GLU A 25 4.52 4.27 -7.99
CA GLU A 25 4.88 5.69 -8.17
C GLU A 25 4.61 6.52 -6.92
N MET A 26 3.49 6.24 -6.23
CA MET A 26 3.17 6.87 -4.95
C MET A 26 4.19 6.50 -3.87
N ILE A 27 4.47 5.21 -3.67
CA ILE A 27 5.43 4.72 -2.68
C ILE A 27 6.81 5.32 -2.93
N GLN A 28 7.26 5.32 -4.19
CA GLN A 28 8.54 5.93 -4.57
C GLN A 28 8.58 7.44 -4.28
N THR A 29 7.47 8.16 -4.53
CA THR A 29 7.38 9.60 -4.24
C THR A 29 7.47 9.87 -2.74
N LEU A 30 6.74 9.10 -1.92
CA LEU A 30 6.76 9.24 -0.47
C LEU A 30 8.12 8.87 0.13
N TYR A 31 8.74 7.80 -0.39
CA TYR A 31 10.10 7.40 -0.06
C TYR A 31 11.11 8.51 -0.36
N ASN A 32 11.12 9.05 -1.59
CA ASN A 32 12.04 10.12 -1.99
C ASN A 32 11.87 11.41 -1.16
N ARG A 33 10.68 11.63 -0.59
CA ARG A 33 10.37 12.78 0.27
C ARG A 33 10.57 12.49 1.77
N ASN A 34 11.07 11.30 2.13
CA ASN A 34 11.23 10.85 3.52
C ASN A 34 9.92 10.93 4.35
N LYS A 35 8.77 10.67 3.73
CA LYS A 35 7.44 10.71 4.40
C LYS A 35 7.10 9.35 5.00
N THR A 36 7.89 8.87 5.96
CA THR A 36 7.76 7.52 6.52
C THR A 36 6.41 7.26 7.19
N GLU A 37 5.81 8.25 7.86
CA GLU A 37 4.49 8.10 8.46
C GLU A 37 3.40 7.84 7.42
N LEU A 38 3.52 8.46 6.24
CA LEU A 38 2.58 8.25 5.14
C LEU A 38 2.76 6.87 4.49
N LEU A 39 4.00 6.38 4.41
CA LEU A 39 4.29 5.01 3.98
C LEU A 39 3.67 3.97 4.93
N LEU A 40 3.78 4.19 6.24
CA LEU A 40 3.13 3.34 7.24
C LEU A 40 1.60 3.34 7.09
N ILE A 41 0.98 4.50 6.94
CA ILE A 41 -0.47 4.61 6.70
C ILE A 41 -0.87 3.81 5.44
N LYS A 42 -0.10 3.92 4.36
CA LYS A 42 -0.37 3.15 3.12
C LYS A 42 -0.19 1.65 3.29
N LEU A 43 0.80 1.22 4.06
CA LEU A 43 0.97 -0.19 4.37
C LEU A 43 -0.23 -0.74 5.14
N PHE A 44 -0.71 -0.04 6.17
CA PHE A 44 -1.85 -0.49 6.96
C PHE A 44 -3.18 -0.43 6.19
N ASP A 45 -3.37 0.58 5.34
CA ASP A 45 -4.50 0.62 4.39
C ASP A 45 -4.48 -0.63 3.48
N ARG A 46 -3.31 -1.00 2.94
CA ARG A 46 -3.17 -2.24 2.17
C ARG A 46 -3.45 -3.49 2.99
N PHE A 47 -2.92 -3.56 4.20
CA PHE A 47 -3.10 -4.71 5.08
C PHE A 47 -4.59 -4.98 5.31
N HIS A 48 -5.37 -3.95 5.61
CA HIS A 48 -6.83 -4.08 5.73
C HIS A 48 -7.51 -4.46 4.40
N ASN A 49 -7.06 -3.89 3.28
CA ASN A 49 -7.61 -4.21 1.96
C ASN A 49 -7.43 -5.69 1.58
N ILE A 50 -6.29 -6.30 1.93
CA ILE A 50 -6.07 -7.72 1.60
C ILE A 50 -6.84 -8.67 2.55
N GLN A 51 -7.05 -8.28 3.80
CA GLN A 51 -7.91 -9.03 4.74
C GLN A 51 -9.36 -9.18 4.24
N THR A 52 -9.84 -8.21 3.46
CA THR A 52 -11.23 -8.15 2.95
C THR A 52 -11.34 -8.42 1.44
N VAL A 53 -10.27 -8.90 0.80
CA VAL A 53 -10.19 -9.06 -0.66
C VAL A 53 -11.16 -10.12 -1.21
N SER A 54 -11.59 -11.07 -0.38
CA SER A 54 -12.54 -12.14 -0.75
C SER A 54 -13.89 -11.59 -1.26
N ILE A 55 -14.31 -10.41 -0.79
CA ILE A 55 -15.56 -9.75 -1.18
C ILE A 55 -15.47 -9.15 -2.60
N LYS A 56 -14.26 -8.95 -3.13
CA LYS A 56 -14.05 -8.37 -4.47
C LYS A 56 -14.21 -9.42 -5.58
N PRO A 57 -14.63 -9.00 -6.79
CA PRO A 57 -14.61 -9.86 -7.97
C PRO A 57 -13.21 -10.40 -8.26
N TYR A 58 -13.13 -11.55 -8.93
CA TYR A 58 -11.87 -12.27 -9.19
C TYR A 58 -10.79 -11.39 -9.82
N GLU A 59 -11.10 -10.68 -10.91
CA GLU A 59 -10.14 -9.79 -11.58
C GLU A 59 -9.56 -8.75 -10.61
N LYS A 60 -10.43 -8.13 -9.80
CA LYS A 60 -10.00 -7.10 -8.85
C LYS A 60 -9.17 -7.67 -7.70
N ARG A 61 -9.48 -8.90 -7.28
CA ARG A 61 -8.71 -9.64 -6.29
C ARG A 61 -7.29 -9.91 -6.80
N GLN A 62 -7.17 -10.40 -8.05
CA GLN A 62 -5.87 -10.67 -8.67
C GLN A 62 -5.01 -9.40 -8.79
N GLU A 63 -5.60 -8.27 -9.19
CA GLU A 63 -4.90 -6.97 -9.19
C GLU A 63 -4.38 -6.58 -7.80
N ILE A 64 -5.21 -6.74 -6.77
CA ILE A 64 -4.84 -6.41 -5.38
C ILE A 64 -3.71 -7.31 -4.88
N ILE A 65 -3.78 -8.62 -5.17
CA ILE A 65 -2.75 -9.59 -4.78
C ILE A 65 -1.43 -9.26 -5.45
N LEU A 66 -1.44 -9.07 -6.77
CA LEU A 66 -0.23 -8.75 -7.54
C LEU A 66 0.42 -7.44 -7.04
N GLU A 67 -0.39 -6.40 -6.83
CA GLU A 67 0.10 -5.13 -6.29
C GLU A 67 0.66 -5.29 -4.87
N THR A 68 0.06 -6.16 -4.04
CA THR A 68 0.54 -6.44 -2.68
C THR A 68 1.90 -7.13 -2.70
N GLN A 69 2.04 -8.18 -3.53
CA GLN A 69 3.28 -8.92 -3.71
C GLN A 69 4.42 -8.04 -4.23
N GLN A 70 4.14 -7.22 -5.24
CA GLN A 70 5.19 -6.44 -5.90
C GLN A 70 5.58 -5.17 -5.15
N GLU A 71 4.66 -4.53 -4.42
CA GLU A 71 4.90 -3.22 -3.83
C GLU A 71 4.88 -3.22 -2.29
N PHE A 72 3.92 -3.92 -1.68
CA PHE A 72 3.64 -3.73 -0.25
C PHE A 72 4.38 -4.71 0.65
N ILE A 73 4.70 -5.92 0.17
CA ILE A 73 5.60 -6.84 0.88
C ILE A 73 7.03 -6.25 0.97
N PRO A 74 7.65 -5.79 -0.14
CA PRO A 74 8.94 -5.08 -0.05
C PRO A 74 8.87 -3.82 0.82
N LEU A 75 7.75 -3.09 0.80
CA LEU A 75 7.55 -1.93 1.67
C LEU A 75 7.54 -2.32 3.16
N ALA A 76 6.89 -3.42 3.54
CA ALA A 76 6.89 -3.91 4.91
C ALA A 76 8.30 -4.29 5.39
N GLU A 77 9.08 -4.95 4.54
CA GLU A 77 10.49 -5.27 4.81
C GLU A 77 11.34 -4.01 4.98
N TYR A 78 11.18 -3.03 4.08
CA TYR A 78 11.86 -1.73 4.16
C TYR A 78 11.54 -0.99 5.47
N LEU A 79 10.27 -1.02 5.89
CA LEU A 79 9.82 -0.41 7.16
C LEU A 79 10.19 -1.24 8.41
N LYS A 80 10.91 -2.36 8.23
CA LYS A 80 11.33 -3.28 9.30
C LYS A 80 10.15 -3.91 10.06
N LEU A 81 9.09 -4.26 9.33
CA LEU A 81 7.88 -4.93 9.83
C LEU A 81 7.74 -6.34 9.24
N PRO A 82 8.65 -7.28 9.56
CA PRO A 82 8.67 -8.61 8.93
C PRO A 82 7.40 -9.44 9.20
N GLU A 83 6.79 -9.28 10.38
CA GLU A 83 5.52 -9.96 10.73
C GLU A 83 4.39 -9.55 9.78
N ILE A 84 4.32 -8.27 9.40
CA ILE A 84 3.35 -7.78 8.43
C ILE A 84 3.64 -8.33 7.03
N ALA A 85 4.92 -8.40 6.63
CA ALA A 85 5.30 -8.98 5.34
C ALA A 85 4.88 -10.45 5.23
N ILE A 86 5.07 -11.24 6.30
CA ILE A 86 4.65 -12.64 6.39
C ILE A 86 3.12 -12.75 6.26
N GLU A 87 2.36 -11.95 7.02
CA GLU A 87 0.90 -11.99 6.96
C GLU A 87 0.36 -11.54 5.58
N LEU A 88 0.96 -10.52 4.96
CA LEU A 88 0.61 -10.12 3.59
C LEU A 88 0.83 -11.27 2.60
N ASN A 89 1.97 -11.97 2.68
CA ASN A 89 2.25 -13.13 1.83
C ASN A 89 1.21 -14.24 2.01
N LYS A 90 0.86 -14.55 3.26
CA LYS A 90 -0.17 -15.56 3.58
C LYS A 90 -1.53 -15.23 2.96
N TYR A 91 -1.96 -13.96 3.01
CA TYR A 91 -3.21 -13.56 2.34
C TYR A 91 -3.10 -13.63 0.82
N CYS A 92 -1.95 -13.27 0.24
CA CYS A 92 -1.73 -13.40 -1.20
C CYS A 92 -1.86 -14.86 -1.65
N GLU A 93 -1.22 -15.79 -0.94
CA GLU A 93 -1.29 -17.24 -1.22
C GLU A 93 -2.71 -17.79 -1.08
N LEU A 94 -3.43 -17.40 -0.01
CA LEU A 94 -4.80 -17.85 0.26
C LEU A 94 -5.78 -17.49 -0.86
N TYR A 95 -5.55 -16.36 -1.54
CA TYR A 95 -6.50 -15.78 -2.49
C TYR A 95 -6.01 -15.81 -3.95
N ALA A 96 -4.85 -16.44 -4.21
CA ALA A 96 -4.25 -16.53 -5.55
C ALA A 96 -5.06 -17.42 -6.52
N THR A 97 -5.91 -18.30 -6.00
CA THR A 97 -6.76 -19.24 -6.77
C THR A 97 -8.19 -18.75 -6.95
#